data_AF-A0A7C2XHA7-F1
#
_entry.id   AF-A0A7C2XHA7-F1
#
_cell.length_a   1.000
_cell.length_b   1.000
_cell.length_c   1.000
_cell.angle_alpha   90.00
_cell.angle_beta   90.00
_cell.angle_gamma   90.00
#
_symmetry.space_group_name_H-M   'P 1'
#
loop_
_entity.id
_entity.type
_entity.pdbx_description
1 polymer ?
#
loop_
_entity_poly.entity_id
_entity_poly.type
_entity_poly.pdbx_seq_one_letter_code
_entity_poly.pdbx_strand_id
1 'polypeptide(L)'
;MRFSPHVAAQELAVVARAMTLKWAFINAAVGGAKGGIFADPDQLGCTRVSLMESFGRAIAPLVHERRYFPGIDLGTTLDDLDAILRGAGRTLDPGPIDGSWCTALTVFESIRQGVNFLGQELRGQRVVLEGFGKVGSSLARLLDQAGARLVALSTEEGAVITDDGLDVSHLLTLKGRHGDCLVVSIPGVRRLASKELYFQDFDILVPGAHVHVLHGGNAGRVRARLIVAIANAPLTTEAEELLTTRGTLVFPDFVTNAGGVLSSELSGAGFTLRDFEFVVMVVYSQVLRRLFEVAACDGITVCEVAPRLAWNNHAELNKDTPTPGGLFQRAGGAWKVHGWRGVKNRMAWRIYKNNRHIPEGLRQAALERYMEFTLGKTLAWLDARLNNK
;
A
#
# COMPACT_ATOMS: atom_id res chain seq x y z
N MET A 1 -5.27 -9.16 9.15
CA MET A 1 -5.47 -10.53 9.65
C MET A 1 -5.53 -11.42 8.44
N ARG A 2 -4.60 -12.38 8.33
CA ARG A 2 -4.62 -13.34 7.23
C ARG A 2 -5.42 -14.56 7.64
N PHE A 3 -6.20 -15.12 6.72
CA PHE A 3 -6.92 -16.36 6.96
C PHE A 3 -6.65 -17.34 5.83
N SER A 4 -5.91 -18.40 6.11
CA SER A 4 -5.52 -19.36 5.09
C SER A 4 -5.11 -20.69 5.72
N PRO A 5 -5.28 -21.82 5.00
CA PRO A 5 -4.78 -23.13 5.43
C PRO A 5 -3.25 -23.24 5.37
N HIS A 6 -2.55 -22.17 4.96
CA HIS A 6 -1.10 -22.15 4.80
C HIS A 6 -0.40 -21.05 5.59
N VAL A 7 -1.10 -20.40 6.54
CA VAL A 7 -0.50 -19.36 7.37
C VAL A 7 0.71 -19.90 8.13
N ALA A 8 1.88 -19.32 7.87
CA ALA A 8 3.12 -19.59 8.59
C ALA A 8 3.59 -18.38 9.40
N ALA A 9 4.20 -18.61 10.56
CA ALA A 9 4.72 -17.53 11.40
C ALA A 9 5.82 -16.70 10.70
N GLN A 10 6.68 -17.36 9.91
CA GLN A 10 7.72 -16.67 9.13
C GLN A 10 7.11 -15.73 8.09
N GLU A 11 6.06 -16.16 7.39
CA GLU A 11 5.33 -15.34 6.41
C GLU A 11 4.67 -14.13 7.08
N LEU A 12 4.03 -14.32 8.23
CA LEU A 12 3.45 -13.22 9.00
C LEU A 12 4.51 -12.21 9.47
N ALA A 13 5.71 -12.68 9.87
CA ALA A 13 6.81 -11.81 10.26
C ALA A 13 7.32 -10.96 9.10
N VAL A 14 7.41 -11.55 7.89
CA VAL A 14 7.77 -10.82 6.66
C VAL A 14 6.75 -9.72 6.38
N VAL A 15 5.45 -10.03 6.42
CA VAL A 15 4.39 -9.05 6.18
C VAL A 15 4.34 -7.99 7.29
N ALA A 16 4.58 -8.35 8.56
CA ALA A 16 4.67 -7.40 9.66
C ALA A 16 5.84 -6.42 9.46
N ARG A 17 7.01 -6.91 9.02
CA ARG A 17 8.16 -6.05 8.66
C ARG A 17 7.82 -5.11 7.50
N ALA A 18 7.16 -5.59 6.46
CA ALA A 18 6.70 -4.74 5.36
C ALA A 18 5.78 -3.62 5.85
N MET A 19 4.88 -3.90 6.81
CA MET A 19 4.05 -2.86 7.45
C MET A 19 4.87 -1.87 8.27
N THR A 20 5.89 -2.31 9.01
CA THR A 20 6.79 -1.40 9.75
C THR A 20 7.49 -0.42 8.79
N LEU A 21 8.03 -0.93 7.68
CA LEU A 21 8.68 -0.11 6.66
C LEU A 21 7.69 0.87 6.02
N LYS A 22 6.47 0.42 5.73
CA LYS A 22 5.41 1.24 5.12
C LYS A 22 5.02 2.43 6.01
N TRP A 23 4.79 2.19 7.30
CA TRP A 23 4.49 3.24 8.27
C TRP A 23 5.65 4.21 8.46
N ALA A 24 6.87 3.68 8.54
CA ALA A 24 8.07 4.50 8.65
C ALA A 24 8.34 5.32 7.38
N PHE A 25 8.07 4.77 6.20
CA PHE A 25 8.21 5.47 4.92
C PHE A 25 7.30 6.70 4.83
N ILE A 26 6.05 6.59 5.31
CA ILE A 26 5.15 7.76 5.41
C ILE A 26 5.40 8.62 6.66
N ASN A 27 6.44 8.30 7.43
CA ASN A 27 6.84 8.95 8.68
C ASN A 27 5.69 9.05 9.71
N ALA A 28 4.91 7.99 9.85
CA ALA A 28 3.87 7.86 10.86
C ALA A 28 4.39 7.07 12.07
N ALA A 29 4.01 7.50 13.28
CA ALA A 29 4.43 6.88 14.54
C ALA A 29 3.65 5.59 14.85
N VAL A 30 3.64 4.65 13.91
CA VAL A 30 2.93 3.37 13.99
C VAL A 30 3.88 2.24 13.63
N GLY A 31 3.87 1.17 14.42
CA GLY A 31 4.65 -0.04 14.13
C GLY A 31 3.94 -0.98 13.15
N GLY A 32 4.66 -1.97 12.63
CA GLY A 32 4.09 -3.05 11.85
C GLY A 32 3.73 -4.27 12.71
N ALA A 33 2.54 -4.81 12.49
CA ALA A 33 2.10 -6.05 13.12
C ALA A 33 1.23 -6.86 12.16
N LYS A 34 1.24 -8.18 12.31
CA LYS A 34 0.40 -9.08 11.54
C LYS A 34 -0.06 -10.25 12.39
N GLY A 35 -1.35 -10.56 12.30
CA GLY A 35 -1.91 -11.80 12.82
C GLY A 35 -2.46 -12.66 11.70
N GLY A 36 -2.54 -13.97 11.95
CA GLY A 36 -3.11 -14.92 11.02
C GLY A 36 -3.86 -16.05 11.74
N ILE A 37 -4.85 -16.61 11.06
CA ILE A 37 -5.64 -17.76 11.49
C ILE A 37 -5.33 -18.90 10.53
N PHE A 38 -4.82 -20.01 11.07
CA PHE A 38 -4.55 -21.24 10.32
C PHE A 38 -5.84 -22.07 10.24
N ALA A 39 -6.61 -21.86 9.18
CA ALA A 39 -7.73 -22.71 8.80
C ALA A 39 -8.16 -22.39 7.36
N ASP A 40 -8.89 -23.33 6.74
CA ASP A 40 -9.50 -23.12 5.44
C ASP A 40 -10.76 -22.23 5.56
N PRO A 41 -10.75 -21.01 5.00
CA PRO A 41 -11.89 -20.10 5.09
C PRO A 41 -13.18 -20.67 4.49
N ASP A 42 -13.08 -21.56 3.49
CA ASP A 42 -14.22 -22.06 2.71
C ASP A 42 -14.92 -23.25 3.39
N GLN A 43 -14.23 -23.90 4.32
CA GLN A 43 -14.76 -25.06 5.05
C GLN A 43 -15.54 -24.70 6.32
N LEU A 44 -15.61 -23.42 6.69
CA LEU A 44 -16.13 -23.00 8.00
C LEU A 44 -17.64 -22.73 8.01
N GLY A 45 -18.24 -22.42 6.85
CA GLY A 45 -19.67 -22.12 6.76
C GLY A 45 -20.17 -21.20 7.89
N CYS A 46 -21.11 -21.69 8.70
CA CYS A 46 -21.71 -20.92 9.79
C CYS A 46 -20.80 -20.67 11.00
N THR A 47 -19.70 -21.42 11.18
CA THR A 47 -18.80 -21.24 12.34
C THR A 47 -17.78 -20.12 12.15
N ARG A 48 -17.65 -19.58 10.93
CA ARG A 48 -16.68 -18.52 10.59
C ARG A 48 -16.80 -17.30 11.52
N VAL A 49 -18.01 -16.79 11.72
CA VAL A 49 -18.24 -15.60 12.56
C VAL A 49 -17.85 -15.85 14.02
N SER A 50 -18.24 -17.00 14.57
CA SER A 50 -17.90 -17.37 15.96
C SER A 50 -16.39 -17.53 16.17
N LEU A 51 -15.67 -18.04 15.18
CA LEU A 51 -14.22 -18.13 15.18
C LEU A 51 -13.58 -16.72 15.19
N MET A 52 -14.07 -15.82 14.33
CA MET A 52 -13.59 -14.42 14.27
C MET A 52 -13.82 -13.68 15.58
N GLU A 53 -14.99 -13.84 16.20
CA GLU A 53 -15.28 -13.26 17.52
C GLU A 53 -14.41 -13.86 18.62
N SER A 54 -14.12 -15.17 18.57
CA SER A 54 -13.22 -15.84 19.52
C SER A 54 -11.80 -15.32 19.40
N PHE A 55 -11.31 -15.12 18.17
CA PHE A 55 -10.03 -14.46 17.93
C PHE A 55 -10.04 -13.02 18.49
N GLY A 56 -11.10 -12.26 18.23
CA GLY A 56 -11.32 -10.92 18.78
C GLY A 56 -11.22 -10.86 20.31
N ARG A 57 -11.87 -11.80 21.00
CA ARG A 57 -11.76 -11.93 22.48
C ARG A 57 -10.33 -12.19 22.92
N ALA A 58 -9.60 -13.05 22.22
CA ALA A 58 -8.21 -13.38 22.55
C ALA A 58 -7.26 -12.17 22.40
N ILE A 59 -7.50 -11.29 21.42
CA ILE A 59 -6.68 -10.08 21.20
C ILE A 59 -7.24 -8.82 21.85
N ALA A 60 -8.35 -8.91 22.58
CA ALA A 60 -9.05 -7.76 23.16
C ALA A 60 -8.13 -6.83 23.99
N PRO A 61 -7.20 -7.33 24.84
CA PRO A 61 -6.29 -6.46 25.58
C PRO A 61 -5.43 -5.58 24.66
N LEU A 62 -4.92 -6.13 23.56
CA LEU A 62 -4.09 -5.40 22.60
C LEU A 62 -4.88 -4.30 21.86
N VAL A 63 -6.14 -4.60 21.52
CA VAL A 63 -7.06 -3.64 20.89
C VAL A 63 -7.46 -2.54 21.88
N HIS A 64 -7.72 -2.89 23.14
CA HIS A 64 -8.12 -1.94 24.18
C HIS A 64 -6.99 -0.98 24.53
N GLU A 65 -5.77 -1.49 24.66
CA GLU A 65 -4.55 -0.72 24.90
C GLU A 65 -4.05 0.05 23.66
N ARG A 66 -4.75 -0.06 22.52
CA ARG A 66 -4.36 0.56 21.24
C ARG A 66 -2.95 0.15 20.77
N ARG A 67 -2.53 -1.06 21.14
CA ARG A 67 -1.25 -1.65 20.74
C ARG A 67 -1.37 -2.44 19.44
N TYR A 68 -2.58 -2.86 19.08
CA TYR A 68 -2.86 -3.54 17.83
C TYR A 68 -4.17 -3.06 17.22
N PHE A 69 -4.10 -2.68 15.94
CA PHE A 69 -5.25 -2.34 15.12
C PHE A 69 -5.43 -3.44 14.06
N PRO A 70 -6.43 -4.33 14.20
CA PRO A 70 -6.67 -5.35 13.19
C PRO A 70 -7.14 -4.70 11.90
N GLY A 71 -6.75 -5.28 10.77
CA GLY A 71 -7.21 -4.90 9.44
C GLY A 71 -7.43 -6.14 8.58
N ILE A 72 -8.00 -5.95 7.39
CA ILE A 72 -8.22 -7.03 6.42
C ILE A 72 -6.93 -7.40 5.68
N ASP A 73 -6.82 -8.65 5.28
CA ASP A 73 -5.80 -9.21 4.38
C ASP A 73 -6.38 -10.44 3.65
N LEU A 74 -5.56 -11.14 2.87
CA LEU A 74 -5.90 -12.38 2.17
C LEU A 74 -6.73 -13.34 3.04
N GLY A 75 -7.88 -13.76 2.49
CA GLY A 75 -8.85 -14.66 3.13
C GLY A 75 -9.77 -14.00 4.15
N THR A 76 -9.71 -12.68 4.36
CA THR A 76 -10.62 -11.95 5.27
C THR A 76 -11.39 -10.83 4.57
N THR A 77 -12.61 -10.58 5.04
CA THR A 77 -13.53 -9.54 4.56
C THR A 77 -13.77 -8.48 5.64
N LEU A 78 -14.54 -7.45 5.30
CA LEU A 78 -14.98 -6.46 6.29
C LEU A 78 -15.89 -7.07 7.36
N ASP A 79 -16.68 -8.09 7.02
CA ASP A 79 -17.53 -8.79 7.99
C ASP A 79 -16.70 -9.58 9.00
N ASP A 80 -15.57 -10.16 8.56
CA ASP A 80 -14.62 -10.80 9.47
C ASP A 80 -13.98 -9.80 10.42
N LEU A 81 -13.58 -8.63 9.90
CA LEU A 81 -13.02 -7.56 10.72
C LEU A 81 -14.05 -7.04 11.73
N ASP A 82 -15.31 -6.88 11.32
CA ASP A 82 -16.39 -6.49 12.22
C ASP A 82 -16.61 -7.53 13.32
N ALA A 83 -16.63 -8.83 12.98
CA ALA A 83 -16.73 -9.91 13.95
C ALA A 83 -15.55 -9.93 14.94
N ILE A 84 -14.31 -9.72 14.47
CA ILE A 84 -13.13 -9.59 15.33
C ILE A 84 -13.28 -8.41 16.29
N LEU A 85 -13.68 -7.23 15.79
CA LEU A 85 -13.85 -6.04 16.63
C LEU A 85 -14.98 -6.23 17.64
N ARG A 86 -16.11 -6.84 17.24
CA ARG A 86 -17.22 -7.18 18.13
C ARG A 86 -16.80 -8.14 19.24
N GLY A 87 -16.02 -9.17 18.90
CA GLY A 87 -15.39 -10.08 19.87
C GLY A 87 -14.47 -9.34 20.84
N ALA A 88 -13.77 -8.31 20.38
CA ALA A 88 -12.97 -7.42 21.21
C ALA A 88 -13.78 -6.30 21.91
N GLY A 89 -15.12 -6.29 21.83
CA GLY A 89 -15.96 -5.25 22.45
C GLY A 89 -15.83 -3.87 21.80
N ARG A 90 -15.51 -3.81 20.50
CA ARG A 90 -15.43 -2.61 19.67
C ARG A 90 -16.39 -2.72 18.48
N THR A 91 -16.73 -1.57 17.89
CA THR A 91 -17.49 -1.50 16.63
C THR A 91 -16.54 -1.15 15.49
N LEU A 92 -16.77 -1.72 14.31
CA LEU A 92 -16.09 -1.30 13.11
C LEU A 92 -16.49 0.14 12.76
N ASP A 93 -15.49 1.00 12.57
CA ASP A 93 -15.62 2.27 11.87
C ASP A 93 -14.88 2.12 10.54
N PRO A 94 -15.59 1.91 9.41
CA PRO A 94 -14.95 1.69 8.13
C PRO A 94 -14.24 2.95 7.59
N GLY A 95 -14.48 4.12 8.19
CA GLY A 95 -14.00 5.39 7.68
C GLY A 95 -14.62 5.77 6.32
N PRO A 96 -14.44 7.03 5.88
CA PRO A 96 -14.99 7.50 4.62
C PRO A 96 -14.14 7.18 3.37
N ILE A 97 -12.90 6.69 3.52
CA ILE A 97 -11.97 6.52 2.40
C ILE A 97 -11.73 5.02 2.12
N ASP A 98 -11.97 4.58 0.88
CA ASP A 98 -11.66 3.23 0.43
C ASP A 98 -10.14 3.03 0.27
N GLY A 99 -9.51 2.35 1.23
CA GLY A 99 -8.09 2.01 1.19
C GLY A 99 -7.66 1.20 -0.03
N SER A 100 -8.58 0.47 -0.67
CA SER A 100 -8.28 -0.33 -1.88
C SER A 100 -8.01 0.57 -3.08
N TRP A 101 -8.88 1.57 -3.29
CA TRP A 101 -8.68 2.62 -4.30
C TRP A 101 -7.40 3.42 -4.02
N CYS A 102 -7.19 3.81 -2.77
CA CYS A 102 -5.99 4.53 -2.37
C CYS A 102 -4.70 3.76 -2.68
N THR A 103 -4.68 2.45 -2.40
CA THR A 103 -3.56 1.57 -2.76
C THR A 103 -3.38 1.47 -4.28
N ALA A 104 -4.47 1.34 -5.04
CA ALA A 104 -4.40 1.32 -6.50
C ALA A 104 -3.80 2.63 -7.06
N LEU A 105 -4.13 3.78 -6.46
CA LEU A 105 -3.61 5.07 -6.88
C LEU A 105 -2.10 5.23 -6.61
N THR A 106 -1.60 4.79 -5.45
CA THR A 106 -0.15 4.84 -5.17
C THR A 106 0.64 3.85 -6.05
N VAL A 107 0.06 2.68 -6.35
CA VAL A 107 0.66 1.72 -7.29
C VAL A 107 0.68 2.28 -8.70
N PHE A 108 -0.42 2.87 -9.16
CA PHE A 108 -0.49 3.54 -10.46
C PHE A 108 0.54 4.66 -10.59
N GLU A 109 0.64 5.53 -9.59
CA GLU A 109 1.62 6.62 -9.60
C GLU A 109 3.06 6.08 -9.57
N SER A 110 3.31 4.97 -8.85
CA SER A 110 4.60 4.27 -8.87
C SER A 110 4.95 3.71 -10.24
N ILE A 111 3.99 3.11 -10.94
CA ILE A 111 4.15 2.66 -12.33
C ILE A 111 4.50 3.85 -13.22
N ARG A 112 3.73 4.94 -13.13
CA ARG A 112 3.93 6.14 -13.95
C ARG A 112 5.34 6.73 -13.75
N GLN A 113 5.80 6.85 -12.50
CA GLN A 113 7.15 7.35 -12.21
C GLN A 113 8.24 6.38 -12.66
N GLY A 114 8.04 5.08 -12.50
CA GLY A 114 8.99 4.07 -13.01
C GLY A 114 9.15 4.09 -14.52
N VAL A 115 8.03 4.19 -15.25
CA VAL A 115 8.06 4.31 -16.71
C VAL A 115 8.73 5.62 -17.15
N ASN A 116 8.43 6.74 -16.47
CA ASN A 116 9.09 8.02 -16.74
C ASN A 116 10.61 7.96 -16.50
N PHE A 117 11.04 7.30 -15.41
CA PHE A 117 12.46 7.13 -15.09
C PHE A 117 13.18 6.30 -16.16
N LEU A 118 12.50 5.33 -16.77
CA LEU A 118 13.01 4.57 -17.91
C LEU A 118 13.03 5.38 -19.23
N GLY A 119 12.62 6.65 -19.21
CA GLY A 119 12.55 7.52 -20.38
C GLY A 119 11.43 7.13 -21.35
N GLN A 120 10.35 6.56 -20.83
CA GLN A 120 9.24 6.04 -21.64
C GLN A 120 7.90 6.70 -21.26
N GLU A 121 6.89 6.49 -22.10
CA GLU A 121 5.50 6.81 -21.79
C GLU A 121 4.74 5.56 -21.35
N LEU A 122 3.73 5.73 -20.48
CA LEU A 122 2.87 4.64 -20.03
C LEU A 122 1.93 4.14 -21.13
N ARG A 123 1.57 5.02 -22.07
CA ARG A 123 0.71 4.69 -23.20
C ARG A 123 1.35 3.58 -24.05
N GLY A 124 0.61 2.51 -24.27
CA GLY A 124 1.03 1.36 -25.07
C GLY A 124 1.87 0.31 -24.33
N GLN A 125 2.30 0.58 -23.08
CA GLN A 125 3.05 -0.41 -22.28
C GLN A 125 2.20 -1.65 -22.03
N ARG A 126 2.80 -2.83 -22.19
CA ARG A 126 2.15 -4.11 -21.91
C ARG A 126 2.28 -4.42 -20.43
N VAL A 127 1.14 -4.48 -19.75
CA VAL A 127 1.04 -4.74 -18.31
C VAL A 127 0.51 -6.13 -18.07
N VAL A 128 1.16 -6.84 -17.15
CA VAL A 128 0.66 -8.07 -16.57
C VAL A 128 0.27 -7.82 -15.12
N LEU A 129 -0.97 -8.16 -14.78
CA LEU A 129 -1.54 -7.93 -13.45
C LEU A 129 -1.88 -9.26 -12.78
N GLU A 130 -1.24 -9.53 -11.66
CA GLU A 130 -1.66 -10.61 -10.78
C GLU A 130 -2.77 -10.11 -9.84
N GLY A 131 -3.92 -10.79 -9.86
CA GLY A 131 -5.03 -10.54 -8.97
C GLY A 131 -5.97 -9.42 -9.44
N PHE A 132 -7.19 -9.78 -9.83
CA PHE A 132 -8.26 -8.82 -10.17
C PHE A 132 -9.18 -8.45 -9.01
N GLY A 133 -8.66 -8.39 -7.77
CA GLY A 133 -9.42 -8.01 -6.58
C GLY A 133 -9.86 -6.54 -6.56
N LYS A 134 -10.18 -5.99 -5.38
CA LYS A 134 -10.56 -4.57 -5.22
C LYS A 134 -9.46 -3.60 -5.70
N VAL A 135 -8.21 -3.85 -5.30
CA VAL A 135 -7.06 -3.04 -5.71
C VAL A 135 -6.74 -3.26 -7.20
N GLY A 136 -6.61 -4.51 -7.64
CA GLY A 136 -6.25 -4.84 -9.02
C GLY A 136 -7.24 -4.32 -10.06
N SER A 137 -8.55 -4.45 -9.83
CA SER A 137 -9.57 -3.93 -10.74
C SER A 137 -9.58 -2.39 -10.80
N SER A 138 -9.32 -1.72 -9.69
CA SER A 138 -9.15 -0.26 -9.63
C SER A 138 -7.91 0.20 -10.39
N LEU A 139 -6.79 -0.52 -10.20
CA LEU A 139 -5.54 -0.25 -10.92
C LEU A 139 -5.69 -0.47 -12.43
N ALA A 140 -6.35 -1.55 -12.84
CA ALA A 140 -6.60 -1.82 -14.25
C ALA A 140 -7.38 -0.70 -14.93
N ARG A 141 -8.38 -0.12 -14.24
CA ARG A 141 -9.11 1.06 -14.72
C ARG A 141 -8.18 2.27 -14.91
N LEU A 142 -7.31 2.55 -13.93
CA LEU A 142 -6.36 3.67 -14.01
C LEU A 142 -5.35 3.48 -15.15
N LEU A 143 -4.85 2.26 -15.34
CA LEU A 143 -3.92 1.90 -16.40
C LEU A 143 -4.56 2.02 -17.79
N ASP A 144 -5.80 1.55 -17.95
CA ASP A 144 -6.57 1.65 -19.19
C ASP A 144 -6.82 3.13 -19.57
N GLN A 145 -7.23 3.94 -18.59
CA GLN A 145 -7.41 5.40 -18.78
C GLN A 145 -6.10 6.11 -19.18
N ALA A 146 -4.96 5.61 -18.72
CA ALA A 146 -3.64 6.12 -19.11
C ALA A 146 -3.12 5.51 -20.44
N GLY A 147 -3.90 4.64 -21.08
CA GLY A 147 -3.57 4.03 -22.37
C GLY A 147 -2.58 2.87 -22.30
N ALA A 148 -2.31 2.30 -21.13
CA ALA A 148 -1.55 1.05 -21.00
C ALA A 148 -2.41 -0.14 -21.46
N ARG A 149 -1.76 -1.19 -21.96
CA ARG A 149 -2.43 -2.40 -22.44
C ARG A 149 -2.32 -3.51 -21.41
N LEU A 150 -3.44 -3.90 -20.81
CA LEU A 150 -3.47 -5.07 -19.92
C LEU A 150 -3.43 -6.35 -20.77
N VAL A 151 -2.28 -6.99 -20.88
CA VAL A 151 -2.10 -8.17 -21.76
C VAL A 151 -2.36 -9.49 -21.05
N ALA A 152 -2.19 -9.54 -19.73
CA ALA A 152 -2.56 -10.72 -18.93
C ALA A 152 -3.09 -10.35 -17.55
N LEU A 153 -3.95 -11.21 -17.03
CA LEU A 153 -4.62 -11.06 -15.75
C LEU A 153 -4.80 -12.42 -15.05
N SER A 154 -4.61 -12.49 -13.73
CA SER A 154 -5.04 -13.63 -12.90
C SER A 154 -6.12 -13.30 -11.87
N THR A 155 -6.88 -14.33 -11.52
CA THR A 155 -7.73 -14.44 -10.33
C THR A 155 -7.41 -15.77 -9.62
N GLU A 156 -8.15 -16.10 -8.56
CA GLU A 156 -8.04 -17.41 -7.90
C GLU A 156 -8.44 -18.58 -8.84
N GLU A 157 -9.31 -18.31 -9.83
CA GLU A 157 -9.83 -19.29 -10.80
C GLU A 157 -8.90 -19.54 -12.00
N GLY A 158 -7.77 -18.84 -12.08
CA GLY A 158 -6.79 -19.00 -13.15
C GLY A 158 -6.34 -17.67 -13.76
N ALA A 159 -5.79 -17.73 -14.97
CA ALA A 159 -5.31 -16.54 -15.67
C ALA A 159 -5.64 -16.56 -17.16
N VAL A 160 -5.72 -15.37 -17.74
CA VAL A 160 -5.95 -15.12 -19.17
C VAL A 160 -4.86 -14.24 -19.76
N ILE A 161 -4.58 -14.43 -21.04
CA ILE A 161 -3.63 -13.65 -21.82
C ILE A 161 -4.14 -13.39 -23.24
N THR A 162 -3.75 -12.24 -23.78
CA THR A 162 -3.98 -11.81 -25.15
C THR A 162 -2.83 -10.93 -25.63
N ASP A 163 -2.53 -10.96 -26.93
CA ASP A 163 -1.49 -10.13 -27.52
C ASP A 163 -1.99 -8.68 -27.78
N ASP A 164 -3.30 -8.50 -27.98
CA ASP A 164 -3.90 -7.22 -28.36
C ASP A 164 -4.25 -6.31 -27.17
N GLY A 165 -4.33 -6.89 -25.97
CA GLY A 165 -4.83 -6.25 -24.75
C GLY A 165 -6.26 -6.66 -24.41
N LEU A 166 -6.56 -6.76 -23.11
CA LEU A 166 -7.88 -7.09 -22.58
C LEU A 166 -8.74 -5.83 -22.49
N ASP A 167 -10.02 -5.93 -22.88
CA ASP A 167 -11.00 -4.87 -22.66
C ASP A 167 -11.32 -4.75 -21.16
N VAL A 168 -10.74 -3.74 -20.51
CA VAL A 168 -10.88 -3.50 -19.07
C VAL A 168 -12.33 -3.18 -18.69
N SER A 169 -13.08 -2.48 -19.54
CA SER A 169 -14.50 -2.17 -19.26
C SER A 169 -15.34 -3.45 -19.26
N HIS A 170 -15.07 -4.36 -20.19
CA HIS A 170 -15.70 -5.68 -20.21
C HIS A 170 -15.28 -6.53 -19.01
N LEU A 171 -13.98 -6.56 -18.65
CA LEU A 171 -13.49 -7.28 -17.47
C LEU A 171 -14.16 -6.82 -16.18
N LEU A 172 -14.35 -5.51 -15.99
CA LEU A 172 -15.04 -4.97 -14.82
C LEU A 172 -16.52 -5.41 -14.77
N THR A 173 -17.17 -5.46 -15.93
CA THR A 173 -18.55 -5.97 -16.04
C THR A 173 -18.63 -7.45 -15.69
N LEU A 174 -17.71 -8.26 -16.21
CA LEU A 174 -17.64 -9.69 -15.90
C LEU A 174 -17.30 -9.94 -14.43
N LYS A 175 -16.40 -9.15 -13.82
CA LYS A 175 -16.10 -9.24 -12.39
C LYS A 175 -17.36 -9.03 -11.54
N GLY A 176 -18.18 -8.03 -11.89
CA GLY A 176 -19.42 -7.76 -11.16
C GLY A 176 -20.44 -8.90 -11.24
N ARG A 177 -20.42 -9.69 -12.31
CA ARG A 177 -21.37 -10.80 -12.55
C ARG A 177 -20.87 -12.16 -12.06
N HIS A 178 -19.59 -12.43 -12.26
CA HIS A 178 -18.99 -13.76 -12.09
C HIS A 178 -17.94 -13.81 -10.99
N GLY A 179 -17.64 -12.68 -10.34
CA GLY A 179 -16.55 -12.62 -9.38
C GLY A 179 -15.23 -13.03 -10.04
N ASP A 180 -14.50 -13.92 -9.40
CA ASP A 180 -13.19 -14.38 -9.88
C ASP A 180 -13.29 -15.37 -11.04
N CYS A 181 -14.45 -15.99 -11.27
CA CYS A 181 -14.74 -16.81 -12.45
C CYS A 181 -14.79 -15.99 -13.76
N LEU A 182 -14.60 -14.67 -13.71
CA LEU A 182 -14.52 -13.85 -14.92
C LEU A 182 -13.50 -14.43 -15.92
N VAL A 183 -12.36 -14.94 -15.44
CA VAL A 183 -11.26 -15.46 -16.29
C VAL A 183 -11.66 -16.70 -17.08
N VAL A 184 -12.69 -17.44 -16.63
CA VAL A 184 -13.24 -18.57 -17.40
C VAL A 184 -14.33 -18.13 -18.38
N SER A 185 -14.89 -16.94 -18.21
CA SER A 185 -16.00 -16.44 -19.03
C SER A 185 -15.60 -15.58 -20.23
N ILE A 186 -14.32 -15.18 -20.35
CA ILE A 186 -13.87 -14.30 -21.44
C ILE A 186 -13.72 -15.12 -22.73
N PRO A 187 -14.50 -14.82 -23.80
CA PRO A 187 -14.40 -15.53 -25.06
C PRO A 187 -13.14 -15.09 -25.83
N GLY A 188 -12.54 -16.03 -26.57
CA GLY A 188 -11.45 -15.73 -27.51
C GLY A 188 -10.09 -15.40 -26.89
N VAL A 189 -9.93 -15.45 -25.57
CA VAL A 189 -8.64 -15.27 -24.90
C VAL A 189 -8.05 -16.60 -24.47
N ARG A 190 -6.71 -16.68 -24.50
CA ARG A 190 -6.00 -17.89 -24.09
C ARG A 190 -5.94 -17.96 -22.57
N ARG A 191 -6.26 -19.13 -22.00
CA ARG A 191 -6.07 -19.40 -20.58
C ARG A 191 -4.67 -19.93 -20.29
N LEU A 192 -4.18 -19.66 -19.09
CA LEU A 192 -2.92 -20.17 -18.56
C LEU A 192 -3.06 -20.48 -17.07
N ALA A 193 -2.15 -21.30 -16.56
CA ALA A 193 -1.98 -21.44 -15.11
C ALA A 193 -1.50 -20.11 -14.52
N SER A 194 -2.04 -19.70 -13.37
CA SER A 194 -1.73 -18.39 -12.75
C SER A 194 -0.24 -18.17 -12.52
N LYS A 195 0.54 -19.23 -12.22
CA LYS A 195 1.99 -19.16 -12.03
C LYS A 195 2.77 -18.85 -13.31
N GLU A 196 2.22 -19.15 -14.49
CA GLU A 196 2.89 -18.86 -15.76
C GLU A 196 2.77 -17.37 -16.15
N LEU A 197 1.89 -16.62 -15.47
CA LEU A 197 1.64 -15.20 -15.71
C LEU A 197 2.93 -14.35 -15.62
N TYR A 198 3.80 -14.63 -14.64
CA TYR A 198 5.02 -13.84 -14.42
C TYR A 198 6.11 -14.02 -15.48
N PHE A 199 5.96 -15.00 -16.39
CA PHE A 199 6.99 -15.36 -17.37
C PHE A 199 6.60 -15.06 -18.81
N GLN A 200 5.47 -14.38 -19.00
CA GLN A 200 5.00 -13.94 -20.31
C GLN A 200 5.84 -12.77 -20.84
N ASP A 201 5.66 -12.41 -22.11
CA ASP A 201 6.35 -11.28 -22.72
C ASP A 201 5.57 -9.97 -22.47
N PHE A 202 6.12 -9.10 -21.64
CA PHE A 202 5.50 -7.85 -21.20
C PHE A 202 6.55 -6.85 -20.71
N ASP A 203 6.13 -5.60 -20.55
CA ASP A 203 7.02 -4.52 -20.12
C ASP A 203 6.96 -4.30 -18.60
N ILE A 204 5.76 -4.42 -18.03
CA ILE A 204 5.47 -4.11 -16.62
C ILE A 204 4.79 -5.32 -15.94
N LEU A 205 5.36 -5.76 -14.82
CA LEU A 205 4.76 -6.78 -13.95
C LEU A 205 4.18 -6.15 -12.69
N VAL A 206 2.95 -6.51 -12.35
CA VAL A 206 2.28 -6.11 -11.12
C VAL A 206 1.89 -7.33 -10.29
N PRO A 207 2.78 -7.83 -9.41
CA PRO A 207 2.44 -8.87 -8.45
C PRO A 207 1.45 -8.33 -7.42
N GLY A 208 0.37 -9.07 -7.14
CA GLY A 208 -0.77 -8.53 -6.41
C GLY A 208 -1.52 -9.47 -5.49
N ALA A 209 -1.12 -10.74 -5.40
CA ALA A 209 -1.78 -11.69 -4.51
C ALA A 209 -0.87 -12.17 -3.37
N HIS A 210 0.21 -12.88 -3.70
CA HIS A 210 0.95 -13.67 -2.69
C HIS A 210 2.36 -13.14 -2.38
N VAL A 211 2.87 -13.56 -1.22
CA VAL A 211 4.23 -13.29 -0.74
C VAL A 211 5.21 -14.22 -1.47
N HIS A 212 6.39 -13.73 -1.82
CA HIS A 212 7.49 -14.49 -2.44
C HIS A 212 7.11 -15.27 -3.72
N VAL A 213 6.17 -14.75 -4.51
CA VAL A 213 5.83 -15.31 -5.83
C VAL A 213 7.02 -15.30 -6.79
N LEU A 214 7.92 -14.34 -6.62
CA LEU A 214 9.21 -14.28 -7.28
C LEU A 214 10.31 -14.62 -6.26
N HIS A 215 11.09 -15.64 -6.56
CA HIS A 215 12.16 -16.15 -5.70
C HIS A 215 13.37 -16.55 -6.55
N GLY A 216 14.53 -16.81 -5.94
CA GLY A 216 15.78 -17.09 -6.67
C GLY A 216 15.68 -18.23 -7.70
N GLY A 217 14.78 -19.20 -7.48
CA GLY A 217 14.52 -20.31 -8.40
C GLY A 217 13.69 -19.97 -9.65
N ASN A 218 12.99 -18.82 -9.70
CA ASN A 218 12.15 -18.46 -10.84
C ASN A 218 12.40 -17.05 -11.42
N ALA A 219 13.03 -16.15 -10.66
CA ALA A 219 13.27 -14.76 -11.07
C ALA A 219 14.08 -14.65 -12.38
N GLY A 220 14.93 -15.64 -12.69
CA GLY A 220 15.68 -15.72 -13.94
C GLY A 220 14.80 -15.79 -15.21
N ARG A 221 13.55 -16.22 -15.09
CA ARG A 221 12.61 -16.34 -16.21
C ARG A 221 11.82 -15.06 -16.48
N VAL A 222 11.81 -14.11 -15.54
CA VAL A 222 11.04 -12.86 -15.66
C VAL A 222 11.72 -11.93 -16.67
N ARG A 223 10.92 -11.34 -17.56
CA ARG A 223 11.39 -10.43 -18.62
C ARG A 223 10.95 -8.97 -18.44
N ALA A 224 10.29 -8.67 -17.32
CA ALA A 224 9.82 -7.33 -16.98
C ALA A 224 10.97 -6.31 -17.03
N ARG A 225 10.68 -5.13 -17.56
CA ARG A 225 11.55 -3.95 -17.39
C ARG A 225 11.26 -3.21 -16.11
N LEU A 226 10.01 -3.29 -15.64
CA LEU A 226 9.54 -2.65 -14.43
C LEU A 226 8.68 -3.63 -13.62
N ILE A 227 8.92 -3.71 -12.31
CA ILE A 227 8.10 -4.47 -11.36
C ILE A 227 7.59 -3.52 -10.28
N VAL A 228 6.27 -3.42 -10.15
CA VAL A 228 5.59 -2.58 -9.15
C VAL A 228 4.53 -3.42 -8.44
N ALA A 229 4.68 -3.64 -7.15
CA ALA A 229 3.80 -4.56 -6.42
C ALA A 229 2.52 -3.92 -5.88
N ILE A 230 1.41 -4.66 -5.95
CA ILE A 230 0.28 -4.50 -5.03
C ILE A 230 0.51 -5.35 -3.77
N ALA A 231 1.01 -6.58 -3.92
CA ALA A 231 1.21 -7.52 -2.82
C ALA A 231 2.28 -7.03 -1.83
N ASN A 232 2.23 -7.52 -0.59
CA ASN A 232 3.33 -7.30 0.37
C ASN A 232 4.38 -8.40 0.17
N ALA A 233 5.65 -8.01 0.14
CA ALA A 233 6.83 -8.85 -0.07
C ALA A 233 6.68 -9.91 -1.18
N PRO A 234 6.33 -9.52 -2.43
CA PRO A 234 6.17 -10.51 -3.50
C PRO A 234 7.49 -11.10 -4.00
N LEU A 235 8.63 -10.45 -3.71
CA LEU A 235 9.96 -10.90 -4.09
C LEU A 235 10.73 -11.34 -2.84
N THR A 236 11.52 -12.41 -2.95
CA THR A 236 12.61 -12.66 -2.00
C THR A 236 13.79 -11.74 -2.29
N THR A 237 14.69 -11.56 -1.32
CA THR A 237 15.90 -10.75 -1.50
C THR A 237 16.75 -11.26 -2.68
N GLU A 238 16.88 -12.57 -2.84
CA GLU A 238 17.65 -13.17 -3.93
C GLU A 238 17.00 -12.89 -5.30
N ALA A 239 15.67 -12.86 -5.38
CA ALA A 239 14.97 -12.49 -6.61
C ALA A 239 15.19 -11.02 -6.97
N GLU A 240 15.07 -10.13 -5.98
CA GLU A 240 15.29 -8.69 -6.17
C GLU A 240 16.71 -8.40 -6.66
N GLU A 241 17.73 -8.97 -6.01
CA GLU A 241 19.14 -8.82 -6.41
C GLU A 241 19.38 -9.33 -7.84
N LEU A 242 18.83 -10.50 -8.17
CA LEU A 242 18.97 -11.08 -9.51
C LEU A 242 18.30 -10.21 -10.59
N LEU A 243 17.10 -9.69 -10.32
CA LEU A 243 16.34 -8.88 -11.27
C LEU A 243 16.99 -7.51 -11.47
N THR A 244 17.38 -6.85 -10.38
CA THR A 244 18.03 -5.53 -10.43
C THR A 244 19.40 -5.59 -11.11
N THR A 245 20.21 -6.63 -10.85
CA THR A 245 21.51 -6.85 -11.53
C THR A 245 21.35 -7.00 -13.05
N ARG A 246 20.19 -7.50 -13.51
CA ARG A 246 19.86 -7.65 -14.93
C ARG A 246 19.23 -6.40 -15.55
N GLY A 247 19.14 -5.30 -14.80
CA GLY A 247 18.58 -4.04 -15.27
C GLY A 247 17.06 -3.95 -15.20
N THR A 248 16.37 -4.90 -14.56
CA THR A 248 14.94 -4.75 -14.24
C THR A 248 14.81 -3.72 -13.12
N LEU A 249 14.01 -2.68 -13.33
CA LEU A 249 13.66 -1.73 -12.30
C LEU A 249 12.63 -2.37 -11.35
N VAL A 250 13.03 -2.64 -10.12
CA VAL A 250 12.15 -3.15 -9.07
C VAL A 250 11.81 -2.03 -8.10
N PHE A 251 10.52 -1.85 -7.82
CA PHE A 251 10.04 -0.93 -6.80
C PHE A 251 9.74 -1.65 -5.48
N PRO A 252 10.23 -1.14 -4.34
CA PRO A 252 9.91 -1.74 -3.05
C PRO A 252 8.41 -1.67 -2.77
N ASP A 253 7.83 -2.81 -2.37
CA ASP A 253 6.40 -2.98 -2.16
C ASP A 253 5.81 -1.97 -1.16
N PHE A 254 6.49 -1.75 -0.04
CA PHE A 254 6.04 -0.82 1.01
C PHE A 254 6.04 0.64 0.54
N VAL A 255 6.67 0.95 -0.60
CA VAL A 255 6.57 2.24 -1.29
C VAL A 255 5.46 2.21 -2.35
N THR A 256 5.16 1.09 -2.99
CA THR A 256 4.14 1.07 -4.05
C THR A 256 2.74 0.98 -3.50
N ASN A 257 2.53 0.12 -2.50
CA ASN A 257 1.23 -0.21 -1.94
C ASN A 257 0.93 0.52 -0.61
N ALA A 258 1.54 1.71 -0.41
CA ALA A 258 1.37 2.51 0.81
C ALA A 258 0.01 3.22 0.91
N GLY A 259 -0.75 3.29 -0.18
CA GLY A 259 -1.98 4.07 -0.24
C GLY A 259 -3.00 3.75 0.84
N GLY A 260 -3.21 2.47 1.18
CA GLY A 260 -4.14 2.07 2.24
C GLY A 260 -3.73 2.54 3.64
N VAL A 261 -2.43 2.56 3.98
CA VAL A 261 -1.98 3.08 5.28
C VAL A 261 -2.00 4.60 5.30
N LEU A 262 -1.58 5.25 4.21
CA LEU A 262 -1.62 6.69 4.06
C LEU A 262 -3.05 7.21 4.15
N SER A 263 -4.01 6.53 3.52
CA SER A 263 -5.43 6.88 3.60
C SER A 263 -5.99 6.66 5.00
N SER A 264 -5.60 5.59 5.70
CA SER A 264 -6.04 5.34 7.07
C SER A 264 -5.56 6.44 8.03
N GLU A 265 -4.34 6.91 7.85
CA GLU A 265 -3.76 7.98 8.64
C GLU A 265 -4.42 9.33 8.33
N LEU A 266 -4.56 9.68 7.05
CA LEU A 266 -5.24 10.91 6.62
C LEU A 266 -6.73 10.93 7.03
N SER A 267 -7.41 9.81 6.90
CA SER A 267 -8.80 9.65 7.35
C SER A 267 -8.92 9.82 8.87
N GLY A 268 -7.98 9.27 9.64
CA GLY A 268 -7.91 9.46 11.09
C GLY A 268 -7.73 10.92 11.50
N ALA A 269 -7.07 11.71 10.64
CA ALA A 269 -6.91 13.16 10.79
C ALA A 269 -8.10 13.99 10.24
N GLY A 270 -9.10 13.35 9.63
CA GLY A 270 -10.32 13.99 9.13
C GLY A 270 -10.25 14.50 7.69
N PHE A 271 -9.25 14.07 6.91
CA PHE A 271 -9.12 14.43 5.49
C PHE A 271 -10.05 13.60 4.59
N THR A 272 -10.33 14.11 3.40
CA THR A 272 -11.23 13.52 2.42
C THR A 272 -10.47 12.70 1.38
N LEU A 273 -11.20 11.95 0.55
CA LEU A 273 -10.62 11.27 -0.61
C LEU A 273 -9.98 12.25 -1.59
N ARG A 274 -10.57 13.44 -1.80
CA ARG A 274 -10.01 14.47 -2.68
C ARG A 274 -8.65 14.97 -2.18
N ASP A 275 -8.53 15.14 -0.86
CA ASP A 275 -7.25 15.52 -0.23
C ASP A 275 -6.20 14.42 -0.44
N PHE A 276 -6.59 13.15 -0.29
CA PHE A 276 -5.73 12.01 -0.56
C PHE A 276 -5.24 12.00 -2.01
N GLU A 277 -6.14 12.16 -2.99
CA GLU A 277 -5.79 12.18 -4.42
C GLU A 277 -4.80 13.31 -4.73
N PHE A 278 -5.02 14.50 -4.16
CA PHE A 278 -4.08 15.61 -4.27
C PHE A 278 -2.70 15.26 -3.69
N VAL A 279 -2.67 14.70 -2.47
CA VAL A 279 -1.41 14.27 -1.82
C VAL A 279 -0.66 13.27 -2.68
N VAL A 280 -1.33 12.29 -3.29
CA VAL A 280 -0.67 11.30 -4.14
C VAL A 280 -0.11 11.95 -5.40
N MET A 281 -0.92 12.75 -6.10
CA MET A 281 -0.52 13.36 -7.38
C MET A 281 0.56 14.43 -7.24
N VAL A 282 0.69 15.05 -6.07
CA VAL A 282 1.66 16.14 -5.84
C VAL A 282 2.82 15.67 -4.97
N VAL A 283 2.56 15.35 -3.70
CA VAL A 283 3.62 15.11 -2.71
C VAL A 283 4.22 13.73 -2.88
N TYR A 284 3.37 12.69 -2.98
CA TYR A 284 3.85 11.32 -3.14
C TYR A 284 4.62 11.16 -4.45
N SER A 285 4.08 11.72 -5.54
CA SER A 285 4.73 11.82 -6.85
C SER A 285 6.15 12.39 -6.76
N GLN A 286 6.33 13.48 -6.00
CA GLN A 286 7.65 14.07 -5.77
C GLN A 286 8.57 13.16 -4.96
N VAL A 287 8.07 12.53 -3.89
CA VAL A 287 8.85 11.56 -3.10
C VAL A 287 9.37 10.42 -3.99
N LEU A 288 8.52 9.86 -4.85
CA LEU A 288 8.92 8.81 -5.79
C LEU A 288 10.00 9.28 -6.76
N ARG A 289 9.84 10.48 -7.33
CA ARG A 289 10.86 11.07 -8.21
C ARG A 289 12.19 11.26 -7.49
N ARG A 290 12.18 11.78 -6.26
CA ARG A 290 13.39 11.99 -5.46
C ARG A 290 14.07 10.67 -5.08
N LEU A 291 13.31 9.60 -4.84
CA LEU A 291 13.89 8.26 -4.62
C LEU A 291 14.73 7.83 -5.82
N PHE A 292 14.24 8.03 -7.04
CA PHE A 292 14.98 7.72 -8.26
C PHE A 292 16.24 8.58 -8.42
N GLU A 293 16.13 9.89 -8.20
CA GLU A 293 17.25 10.82 -8.32
C GLU A 293 18.35 10.47 -7.32
N VAL A 294 17.98 10.16 -6.07
CA VAL A 294 18.93 9.71 -5.05
C VAL A 294 19.57 8.38 -5.44
N ALA A 295 18.78 7.41 -5.90
CA ALA A 295 19.29 6.12 -6.36
C ALA A 295 20.33 6.29 -7.48
N ALA A 296 20.01 7.09 -8.50
CA ALA A 296 20.93 7.41 -9.59
C ALA A 296 22.19 8.16 -9.11
N CYS A 297 22.03 9.14 -8.22
CA CYS A 297 23.13 9.94 -7.65
C CYS A 297 24.07 9.10 -6.77
N ASP A 298 23.53 8.13 -6.03
CA ASP A 298 24.30 7.22 -5.17
C ASP A 298 24.84 5.99 -5.91
N GLY A 299 24.43 5.77 -7.17
CA GLY A 299 24.82 4.59 -7.94
C GLY A 299 24.28 3.27 -7.36
N ILE A 300 23.11 3.33 -6.72
CA ILE A 300 22.43 2.21 -6.06
C ILE A 300 20.98 2.10 -6.54
N THR A 301 20.30 1.02 -6.17
CA THR A 301 18.89 0.82 -6.55
C THR A 301 17.92 1.56 -5.63
N VAL A 302 16.70 1.83 -6.12
CA VAL A 302 15.61 2.32 -5.26
C VAL A 302 15.26 1.34 -4.13
N CYS A 303 15.49 0.04 -4.35
CA CYS A 303 15.33 -1.00 -3.34
C CYS A 303 16.37 -0.89 -2.21
N GLU A 304 17.51 -0.24 -2.45
CA GLU A 304 18.48 0.08 -1.39
C GLU A 304 18.20 1.44 -0.72
N VAL A 305 17.77 2.45 -1.48
CA VAL A 305 17.47 3.78 -0.95
C VAL A 305 16.25 3.76 -0.01
N ALA A 306 15.15 3.17 -0.45
CA ALA A 306 13.88 3.26 0.27
C ALA A 306 13.92 2.63 1.67
N PRO A 307 14.54 1.46 1.90
CA PRO A 307 14.69 0.91 3.25
C PRO A 307 15.59 1.76 4.14
N ARG A 308 16.65 2.38 3.60
CA ARG A 308 17.53 3.29 4.38
C ARG A 308 16.75 4.51 4.85
N LEU A 309 15.96 5.11 3.96
CA LEU A 309 15.04 6.19 4.28
C LEU A 309 14.02 5.77 5.34
N ALA A 310 13.33 4.65 5.13
CA ALA A 310 12.31 4.16 6.07
C ALA A 310 12.92 3.89 7.45
N TRP A 311 14.09 3.25 7.53
CA TRP A 311 14.76 3.02 8.81
C TRP A 311 15.30 4.30 9.45
N ASN A 312 15.72 5.29 8.66
CA ASN A 312 16.04 6.62 9.18
C ASN A 312 14.81 7.24 9.86
N ASN A 313 13.68 7.29 9.17
CA ASN A 313 12.43 7.81 9.74
C ASN A 313 12.03 7.04 11.01
N HIS A 314 12.08 5.70 10.97
CA HIS A 314 11.80 4.87 12.13
C HIS A 314 12.73 5.19 13.31
N ALA A 315 14.03 5.39 13.07
CA ALA A 315 14.98 5.74 14.11
C ALA A 315 14.71 7.13 14.69
N GLU A 316 14.41 8.13 13.85
CA GLU A 316 14.06 9.48 14.30
C GLU A 316 12.77 9.48 15.13
N LEU A 317 11.73 8.79 14.67
CA LEU A 317 10.48 8.62 15.43
C LEU A 317 10.71 7.95 16.79
N ASN A 318 11.68 7.04 16.90
CA ASN A 318 12.04 6.39 18.16
C ASN A 318 12.93 7.26 19.07
N LYS A 319 13.81 8.09 18.52
CA LYS A 319 14.57 9.10 19.31
C LYS A 319 13.63 10.12 19.94
N ASP A 320 12.56 10.43 19.22
CA ASP A 320 11.48 11.29 19.67
C ASP A 320 10.36 10.56 20.41
N THR A 321 10.54 9.30 20.83
CA THR A 321 9.52 8.59 21.63
C THR A 321 9.26 9.43 22.88
N PRO A 322 8.14 10.15 22.96
CA PRO A 322 7.84 10.89 24.15
C PRO A 322 7.39 9.85 25.16
N THR A 323 7.88 9.93 26.40
CA THR A 323 7.09 9.42 27.53
C THR A 323 5.65 9.91 27.34
N PRO A 324 4.62 9.08 27.56
CA PRO A 324 3.22 9.49 27.40
C PRO A 324 3.00 10.89 28.01
N GLY A 325 2.73 11.89 27.17
CA GLY A 325 2.61 13.31 27.56
C GLY A 325 3.75 14.27 27.16
N GLY A 326 4.89 13.78 26.65
CA GLY A 326 6.09 14.59 26.37
C GLY A 326 6.09 15.41 25.06
N LEU A 327 5.25 15.03 24.09
CA LEU A 327 5.15 15.71 22.77
C LEU A 327 4.77 17.20 22.90
N PHE A 328 4.08 17.59 23.98
CA PHE A 328 3.59 18.95 24.19
C PHE A 328 4.54 19.87 24.96
N GLN A 329 5.59 19.36 25.62
CA GLN A 329 6.55 20.18 26.36
C GLN A 329 7.63 20.80 25.45
N ARG A 330 8.18 20.04 24.49
CA ARG A 330 9.29 20.52 23.65
C ARG A 330 8.90 21.60 22.63
N ALA A 331 7.65 21.62 22.16
CA ALA A 331 7.12 22.71 21.32
C ALA A 331 6.86 24.03 22.08
N GLY A 332 7.28 24.14 23.36
CA GLY A 332 7.14 25.37 24.16
C GLY A 332 8.44 26.17 24.33
N GLY A 333 9.59 25.63 23.91
CA GLY A 333 10.92 26.19 24.21
C GLY A 333 11.54 27.09 23.15
N ALA A 334 11.15 26.95 21.88
CA ALA A 334 11.51 27.88 20.81
C ALA A 334 10.21 28.55 20.33
N TRP A 335 10.28 29.82 19.90
CA TRP A 335 9.15 30.66 19.47
C TRP A 335 8.43 31.45 20.59
N LYS A 336 9.19 32.35 21.24
CA LYS A 336 8.65 33.58 21.84
C LYS A 336 8.68 34.72 20.81
N VAL A 337 7.74 34.73 19.87
CA VAL A 337 7.37 35.94 19.11
C VAL A 337 5.84 35.92 18.97
N HIS A 338 5.22 37.09 19.09
CA HIS A 338 3.80 37.28 19.42
C HIS A 338 2.78 36.72 18.42
N GLY A 339 1.70 36.15 18.97
CA GLY A 339 0.56 35.55 18.26
C GLY A 339 0.87 34.13 17.77
N TRP A 340 -0.09 33.20 17.82
CA TRP A 340 0.06 31.77 17.43
C TRP A 340 0.44 30.75 18.51
N ARG A 341 0.05 31.00 19.77
CA ARG A 341 0.07 29.96 20.83
C ARG A 341 -1.06 28.90 20.71
N GLY A 342 -1.89 28.96 19.65
CA GLY A 342 -3.05 28.09 19.41
C GLY A 342 -2.76 26.75 18.73
N VAL A 343 -1.54 26.51 18.24
CA VAL A 343 -1.15 25.23 17.61
C VAL A 343 -1.21 24.04 18.61
N LYS A 344 -1.31 24.32 19.92
CA LYS A 344 -1.14 23.33 20.99
C LYS A 344 -2.38 22.67 21.58
N ASN A 345 -3.60 23.10 21.30
CA ASN A 345 -4.77 22.31 21.71
C ASN A 345 -5.18 21.46 20.51
N ARG A 346 -5.78 20.27 20.63
CA ARG A 346 -7.22 19.96 20.42
C ARG A 346 -8.01 20.81 19.41
N MET A 347 -7.36 21.73 18.72
CA MET A 347 -7.86 22.90 18.01
C MET A 347 -7.93 22.63 16.51
N ALA A 348 -7.86 21.36 16.13
CA ALA A 348 -8.69 20.84 15.06
C ALA A 348 -9.34 19.49 15.43
N TRP A 349 -8.92 18.81 16.52
CA TRP A 349 -9.66 17.66 17.11
C TRP A 349 -11.17 17.92 17.30
N ARG A 350 -11.56 19.19 17.39
CA ARG A 350 -12.93 19.69 17.53
C ARG A 350 -13.43 20.58 16.39
N ILE A 351 -12.57 21.02 15.46
CA ILE A 351 -13.06 21.76 14.29
C ILE A 351 -14.02 20.88 13.49
N TYR A 352 -13.95 19.55 13.64
CA TYR A 352 -14.96 18.71 13.01
C TYR A 352 -15.15 17.31 13.58
N LYS A 353 -15.52 17.20 14.86
CA LYS A 353 -16.40 16.08 15.22
C LYS A 353 -17.88 16.39 14.85
N ASN A 354 -18.21 17.68 14.66
CA ASN A 354 -19.60 18.19 14.65
C ASN A 354 -19.94 19.35 13.70
N ASN A 355 -18.99 19.97 13.00
CA ASN A 355 -19.38 21.00 12.02
C ASN A 355 -19.62 20.35 10.66
N ARG A 356 -20.28 21.00 9.69
CA ARG A 356 -20.40 20.50 8.32
C ARG A 356 -19.61 21.30 7.26
N HIS A 357 -18.99 22.41 7.67
CA HIS A 357 -18.28 23.32 6.78
C HIS A 357 -17.02 23.91 7.45
N ILE A 358 -15.86 23.26 7.28
CA ILE A 358 -14.56 23.92 7.49
C ILE A 358 -14.28 24.74 6.22
N PRO A 359 -13.86 26.01 6.31
CA PRO A 359 -13.39 26.76 5.15
C PRO A 359 -12.25 26.02 4.44
N GLU A 360 -12.31 25.93 3.11
CA GLU A 360 -11.36 25.15 2.30
C GLU A 360 -9.90 25.55 2.55
N GLY A 361 -9.61 26.85 2.69
CA GLY A 361 -8.25 27.33 2.97
C GLY A 361 -7.68 26.85 4.31
N LEU A 362 -8.52 26.65 5.34
CA LEU A 362 -8.08 26.10 6.62
C LEU A 362 -7.83 24.59 6.54
N ARG A 363 -8.63 23.87 5.75
CA ARG A 363 -8.39 22.45 5.46
C ARG A 363 -7.08 22.27 4.69
N GLN A 364 -6.85 23.08 3.67
CA GLN A 364 -5.63 23.04 2.87
C GLN A 364 -4.39 23.37 3.70
N ALA A 365 -4.41 24.41 4.53
CA ALA A 365 -3.29 24.72 5.43
C ALA A 365 -3.03 23.60 6.46
N ALA A 366 -4.08 22.96 6.97
CA ALA A 366 -3.94 21.80 7.85
C ALA A 366 -3.34 20.60 7.12
N LEU A 367 -3.74 20.35 5.87
CA LEU A 367 -3.18 19.30 5.02
C LEU A 367 -1.70 19.56 4.74
N GLU A 368 -1.33 20.75 4.28
CA GLU A 368 0.07 21.13 4.02
C GLU A 368 0.94 20.93 5.26
N ARG A 369 0.48 21.40 6.42
CA ARG A 369 1.19 21.22 7.69
C ARG A 369 1.28 19.76 8.10
N TYR A 370 0.22 18.98 7.90
CA TYR A 370 0.21 17.55 8.18
C TYR A 370 1.20 16.81 7.28
N MET A 371 1.26 17.17 6.00
CA MET A 371 2.18 16.60 5.03
C MET A 371 3.63 16.95 5.37
N GLU A 372 3.93 18.14 5.87
CA GLU A 372 5.28 18.52 6.34
C GLU A 372 5.84 17.54 7.37
N PHE A 373 5.00 17.04 8.28
CA PHE A 373 5.40 16.11 9.33
C PHE A 373 5.42 14.63 8.90
N THR A 374 4.74 14.28 7.81
CA THR A 374 4.70 12.92 7.28
C THR A 374 5.64 12.80 6.07
N LEU A 375 5.11 12.85 4.84
CA LEU A 375 5.90 12.73 3.62
C LEU A 375 6.92 13.87 3.45
N GLY A 376 6.72 15.03 4.08
CA GLY A 376 7.66 16.15 4.05
C GLY A 376 8.97 15.86 4.75
N LYS A 377 8.96 15.09 5.85
CA LYS A 377 10.20 14.59 6.49
C LYS A 377 10.92 13.60 5.59
N THR A 378 10.17 12.73 4.94
CA THR A 378 10.70 11.81 3.92
C THR A 378 11.34 12.57 2.76
N LEU A 379 10.67 13.60 2.24
CA LEU A 379 11.17 14.43 1.15
C LEU A 379 12.42 15.20 1.57
N ALA A 380 12.44 15.78 2.76
CA ALA A 380 13.58 16.52 3.30
C ALA A 380 14.83 15.63 3.45
N TRP A 381 14.67 14.36 3.84
CA TRP A 381 15.79 13.41 3.87
C TRP A 381 16.36 13.18 2.47
N LEU A 382 15.49 13.02 1.47
CA LEU A 382 15.91 12.81 0.08
C LEU A 382 16.59 14.06 -0.49
N ASP A 383 16.03 15.24 -0.29
CA ASP A 383 16.61 16.52 -0.74
C ASP A 383 17.97 16.77 -0.07
N ALA A 384 18.10 16.49 1.24
CA ALA A 384 19.38 16.60 1.93
C ALA A 384 20.44 15.66 1.35
N ARG A 385 20.05 14.45 0.92
CA ARG A 385 20.95 13.50 0.25
C ARG A 385 21.44 14.04 -1.09
N LEU A 386 20.56 14.66 -1.86
CA LEU A 386 20.89 15.27 -3.16
C LEU A 386 21.79 16.51 -3.02
N ASN A 387 21.62 17.31 -1.97
CA ASN A 387 22.38 18.55 -1.76
C ASN A 387 23.76 18.35 -1.13
N ASN A 388 24.05 17.18 -0.55
CA ASN A 388 25.31 16.88 0.14
C ASN A 388 26.41 16.30 -0.79
N LYS A 389 26.23 16.40 -2.12
CA LYS A 389 27.21 16.07 -3.16
C LYS A 389 27.31 17.23 -4.13
#